data_AF-A0A160N4S6-F1
#
_entry.id   AF-A0A160N4S6-F1
#
_cell.length_a   1.000
_cell.length_b   1.000
_cell.length_c   1.000
_cell.angle_alpha   90.00
_cell.angle_beta   90.00
_cell.angle_gamma   90.00
#
_symmetry.space_group_name_H-M   'P 1'
#
loop_
_entity.id
_entity.type
_entity.pdbx_description
1 polymer ?
#
loop_
_entity_poly.entity_id
_entity_poly.type
_entity_poly.pdbx_seq_one_letter_code
_entity_poly.pdbx_strand_id
1 'polypeptide(L)'
;MNVIEHLDDVFQTMAEIHRIGKPGGLVEIRVPHFRSACLYEDITHKRGFAWRTLDIFCDRGTIYGNYSRTLFTIESRRYTPYKLRWLYDLLSKIPVLTDNLLSKYVPMASIYFRLRIVK
;
A
#
# COMPACT_ATOMS: atom_id res chain seq x y z
N MET A 1 10.32 5.76 -2.59
CA MET A 1 9.69 7.05 -2.89
C MET A 1 8.39 7.08 -2.15
N ASN A 2 8.23 8.09 -1.30
CA ASN A 2 7.22 8.26 -0.26
C ASN A 2 6.59 9.63 -0.56
N VAL A 3 5.36 9.64 -1.07
CA VAL A 3 4.69 10.85 -1.59
C VAL A 3 3.21 10.81 -1.28
N ILE A 4 2.54 9.70 -1.60
CA ILE A 4 1.07 9.57 -1.51
C ILE A 4 0.53 9.70 -0.08
N GLU A 5 1.38 9.41 0.92
CA GLU A 5 1.11 9.60 2.35
C GLU A 5 1.05 11.07 2.78
N HIS A 6 1.63 11.99 2.00
CA HIS A 6 1.60 13.44 2.24
C HIS A 6 0.47 14.16 1.49
N LEU A 7 -0.12 13.52 0.47
CA LEU A 7 -1.14 14.14 -0.38
C LEU A 7 -2.49 14.24 0.34
N ASP A 8 -3.27 15.28 0.06
CA ASP A 8 -4.60 15.44 0.65
C ASP A 8 -5.61 14.42 0.11
N ASP A 9 -5.68 14.29 -1.23
CA ASP A 9 -6.64 13.42 -1.90
C ASP A 9 -5.94 12.26 -2.64
N VAL A 10 -5.92 11.10 -1.97
CA VAL A 10 -5.40 9.85 -2.54
C VAL A 10 -6.29 9.32 -3.65
N PHE A 11 -7.61 9.53 -3.58
CA PHE A 11 -8.54 9.03 -4.59
C PHE A 11 -8.33 9.75 -5.92
N GLN A 12 -8.29 11.08 -5.90
CA GLN A 12 -8.01 11.89 -7.09
C GLN A 12 -6.61 11.58 -7.64
N THR A 13 -5.61 11.44 -6.78
CA THR A 13 -4.25 11.08 -7.20
C THR A 13 -4.23 9.73 -7.94
N MET A 14 -4.86 8.70 -7.37
CA MET A 14 -4.92 7.37 -7.98
C MET A 14 -5.71 7.38 -9.30
N ALA A 15 -6.79 8.15 -9.38
CA ALA A 15 -7.54 8.36 -10.63
C ALA A 15 -6.68 9.05 -11.70
N GLU A 16 -5.87 10.04 -11.33
CA GLU A 16 -5.02 10.75 -12.27
C GLU A 16 -3.86 9.88 -12.77
N ILE A 17 -3.21 9.11 -11.88
CA ILE A 17 -2.19 8.12 -12.25
C ILE A 17 -2.76 7.12 -13.26
N HIS A 18 -3.99 6.65 -13.04
CA HIS A 18 -4.69 5.78 -13.97
C HIS A 18 -4.96 6.44 -15.33
N ARG A 19 -5.46 7.69 -15.30
CA ARG A 19 -5.82 8.46 -16.50
C ARG A 19 -4.63 8.65 -17.42
N ILE A 20 -3.50 9.12 -16.87
CA ILE A 20 -2.28 9.43 -17.64
C ILE A 20 -1.48 8.18 -17.99
N GLY A 21 -1.62 7.11 -17.18
CA GLY A 21 -0.89 5.88 -17.40
C GLY A 21 -1.37 5.13 -18.63
N LYS A 22 -0.48 4.34 -19.25
CA LYS A 22 -0.84 3.48 -20.38
C LYS A 22 -1.56 2.21 -19.91
N PRO A 23 -2.45 1.61 -20.74
CA PRO A 23 -3.00 0.29 -20.46
C PRO A 23 -1.91 -0.73 -20.11
N GLY A 24 -2.09 -1.49 -19.04
CA GLY A 24 -1.10 -2.47 -18.56
C GLY A 24 0.16 -1.87 -17.95
N GLY A 25 0.26 -0.55 -17.83
CA GLY A 25 1.35 0.15 -17.16
C GLY A 25 1.46 -0.25 -15.69
N LEU A 26 2.67 -0.20 -15.15
CA LEU A 26 2.97 -0.54 -13.77
C LEU A 26 3.12 0.73 -12.94
N VAL A 27 2.51 0.72 -11.75
CA VAL A 27 2.56 1.78 -10.76
C VAL A 27 3.15 1.19 -9.49
N GLU A 28 4.27 1.75 -9.04
CA GLU A 28 5.03 1.27 -7.89
C GLU A 28 4.95 2.29 -6.76
N ILE A 29 4.38 1.89 -5.63
CA ILE A 29 4.11 2.78 -4.50
C ILE A 29 4.76 2.19 -3.25
N ARG A 30 5.55 3.00 -2.55
CA ARG A 30 6.04 2.68 -1.21
C ARG A 30 5.44 3.69 -0.24
N VAL A 31 4.94 3.20 0.89
CA VAL A 31 4.27 3.99 1.92
C VAL A 31 4.59 3.46 3.31
N PRO A 32 4.61 4.32 4.35
CA PRO A 32 4.81 3.88 5.71
C PRO A 32 3.70 2.90 6.13
N HIS A 33 4.11 1.83 6.81
CA HIS A 33 3.17 0.91 7.43
C HIS A 33 2.47 1.64 8.60
N PHE A 34 1.18 1.37 8.83
CA PHE A 34 0.38 2.11 9.83
C PHE A 34 0.89 2.04 11.28
N ARG A 35 1.73 1.05 11.60
CA ARG A 35 2.41 0.91 12.91
C ARG A 35 3.89 1.32 12.89
N SER A 36 4.40 1.83 11.78
CA SER A 36 5.79 2.24 11.65
C SER A 36 6.03 3.50 12.48
N ALA A 37 7.14 3.57 13.22
CA ALA A 37 7.55 4.81 13.89
C ALA A 37 7.78 5.94 12.86
N CYS A 38 8.32 5.59 11.69
CA CYS A 38 8.55 6.52 10.57
C CYS A 38 7.26 7.23 10.11
N LEU A 39 6.08 6.61 10.29
CA LEU A 39 4.82 7.28 10.01
C LEU A 39 4.61 8.52 10.89
N TYR A 40 5.02 8.45 12.16
CA TYR A 40 4.75 9.48 13.17
C TYR A 40 5.96 10.39 13.43
N GLU A 41 7.18 9.98 13.04
CA GLU A 41 8.39 10.79 13.10
C GLU A 41 8.33 11.98 12.12
N ASP A 42 7.67 11.81 10.98
CA ASP A 42 7.40 12.88 10.03
C ASP A 42 5.96 13.39 10.21
N ILE A 43 5.83 14.57 10.78
CA ILE A 43 4.55 15.23 11.07
C ILE A 43 3.76 15.64 9.82
N THR A 44 4.36 15.55 8.62
CA THR A 44 3.69 15.87 7.35
C THR A 44 2.92 14.67 6.78
N HIS A 45 3.12 13.46 7.32
CA HIS A 45 2.33 12.30 6.94
C HIS A 45 0.87 12.45 7.39
N LYS A 46 -0.06 12.24 6.46
CA LYS A 46 -1.50 12.40 6.73
C LYS A 46 -2.19 11.08 7.07
N ARG A 47 -1.60 9.95 6.70
CA ARG A 47 -2.20 8.61 6.93
C ARG A 47 -1.19 7.48 6.84
N GLY A 48 -1.43 6.45 7.63
CA GLY A 48 -0.75 5.17 7.53
C GLY A 48 -1.41 4.22 6.53
N PHE A 49 -0.62 3.29 6.01
CA PHE A 49 -1.11 2.28 5.07
C PHE A 49 -0.99 0.88 5.68
N ALA A 50 -2.00 0.07 5.45
CA ALA A 50 -2.07 -1.35 5.79
C ALA A 50 -2.06 -2.18 4.50
N TRP A 51 -1.93 -3.50 4.63
CA TRP A 51 -1.83 -4.41 3.49
C TRP A 51 -2.95 -4.24 2.46
N ARG A 52 -4.16 -3.95 2.96
CA ARG A 52 -5.39 -3.86 2.17
C ARG A 52 -5.75 -2.44 1.77
N THR A 53 -5.00 -1.41 2.17
CA THR A 53 -5.42 -0.01 1.97
C THR A 53 -5.71 0.34 0.52
N LEU A 54 -4.92 -0.15 -0.44
CA LEU A 54 -5.11 0.13 -1.87
C LEU A 54 -6.11 -0.82 -2.57
N ASP A 55 -6.69 -1.77 -1.84
CA ASP A 55 -7.72 -2.68 -2.38
C ASP A 55 -8.94 -1.91 -2.87
N ILE A 56 -9.23 -0.73 -2.30
CA ILE A 56 -10.37 0.11 -2.70
C ILE A 56 -10.34 0.54 -4.17
N PHE A 57 -9.17 0.54 -4.80
CA PHE A 57 -8.97 0.92 -6.21
C PHE A 57 -8.95 -0.28 -7.16
N CYS A 58 -9.22 -1.49 -6.64
CA CYS A 58 -8.98 -2.74 -7.34
C CYS A 58 -10.24 -3.62 -7.41
N ASP A 59 -10.40 -4.33 -8.52
CA ASP A 59 -11.59 -5.14 -8.82
C ASP A 59 -11.84 -6.25 -7.78
N ARG A 60 -10.76 -6.93 -7.40
CA ARG A 60 -10.75 -7.99 -6.37
C ARG A 60 -10.43 -7.44 -5.00
N GLY A 61 -10.77 -6.17 -4.77
CA GLY A 61 -10.57 -5.50 -3.51
C GLY A 61 -11.37 -6.19 -2.41
N THR A 62 -10.74 -6.38 -1.25
CA THR A 62 -11.40 -7.05 -0.13
C THR A 62 -12.09 -6.05 0.81
N ILE A 63 -11.95 -4.74 0.58
CA ILE A 63 -12.56 -3.70 1.42
C ILE A 63 -14.03 -3.53 1.04
N TYR A 64 -14.91 -3.53 2.03
CA TYR A 64 -16.35 -3.36 1.84
C TYR A 64 -16.71 -1.93 1.44
N GLY A 65 -17.30 -1.78 0.26
CA GLY A 65 -17.80 -0.51 -0.27
C GLY A 65 -17.17 -0.17 -1.61
N ASN A 66 -18.00 0.15 -2.62
CA ASN A 66 -17.54 0.62 -3.93
C ASN A 66 -17.18 2.12 -3.84
N TYR A 67 -16.10 2.45 -3.11
CA TYR A 67 -15.66 3.83 -2.92
C TYR A 67 -14.96 4.42 -4.16
N SER A 68 -14.49 3.57 -5.07
CA SER A 68 -13.85 3.97 -6.32
C SER A 68 -14.26 3.03 -7.45
N ARG A 69 -14.13 3.52 -8.69
CA ARG A 69 -14.11 2.66 -9.87
C ARG A 69 -12.91 1.70 -9.77
N THR A 70 -13.04 0.52 -10.37
CA THR A 70 -11.91 -0.37 -10.61
C THR A 70 -10.92 0.32 -11.53
N LEU A 71 -9.73 0.63 -11.01
CA LEU A 71 -8.65 1.30 -11.76
C LEU A 71 -7.45 0.36 -11.95
N PHE A 72 -7.16 -0.49 -10.96
CA PHE A 72 -5.94 -1.28 -10.93
C PHE A 72 -6.17 -2.76 -10.62
N THR A 73 -5.18 -3.58 -10.98
CA THR A 73 -4.99 -4.94 -10.48
C THR A 73 -3.72 -4.97 -9.63
N ILE A 74 -3.76 -5.63 -8.48
CA ILE A 74 -2.58 -5.74 -7.62
C ILE A 74 -1.71 -6.90 -8.12
N GLU A 75 -0.50 -6.58 -8.58
CA GLU A 75 0.46 -7.57 -9.06
C GLU A 75 1.27 -8.17 -7.90
N SER A 76 1.73 -7.32 -6.97
CA SER A 76 2.40 -7.80 -5.77
C SER A 76 2.36 -6.79 -4.64
N ARG A 77 2.51 -7.29 -3.41
CA ARG A 77 2.64 -6.50 -2.18
C ARG A 77 3.72 -7.12 -1.32
N ARG A 78 4.54 -6.29 -0.65
CA ARG A 78 5.55 -6.79 0.29
C ARG A 78 5.74 -5.81 1.43
N TYR A 79 5.85 -6.33 2.65
CA TYR A 79 6.43 -5.57 3.74
C TYR A 79 7.92 -5.39 3.48
N THR A 80 8.46 -4.22 3.79
CA THR A 80 9.87 -3.91 3.61
C THR A 80 10.60 -3.84 4.96
N PRO A 81 11.79 -4.44 5.06
CA PRO A 81 12.47 -4.67 6.32
C PRO A 81 13.24 -3.45 6.82
N TYR A 82 13.47 -3.42 8.14
CA TYR A 82 14.58 -2.66 8.73
C TYR A 82 15.91 -3.43 8.75
N LYS A 83 15.89 -4.77 8.85
CA LYS A 83 17.12 -5.59 9.05
C LYS A 83 17.21 -6.90 8.28
N LEU A 84 16.14 -7.71 8.20
CA LEU A 84 16.20 -9.08 7.63
C LEU A 84 15.18 -9.30 6.50
N ARG A 85 15.62 -9.32 5.23
CA ARG A 85 14.70 -9.40 4.07
C ARG A 85 13.80 -10.64 4.05
N TRP A 86 14.37 -11.83 4.30
CA TRP A 86 13.66 -13.11 4.18
C TRP A 86 12.46 -13.24 5.15
N LEU A 87 12.59 -12.68 6.36
CA LEU A 87 11.52 -12.70 7.36
C LEU A 87 10.29 -11.93 6.84
N TYR A 88 10.51 -10.78 6.20
CA TYR A 88 9.42 -9.93 5.72
C TYR A 88 8.79 -10.51 4.45
N ASP A 89 9.56 -11.23 3.64
CA ASP A 89 9.01 -12.03 2.53
C ASP A 89 8.09 -13.14 3.06
N LEU A 90 8.41 -13.79 4.19
CA LEU A 90 7.52 -14.76 4.85
C LEU A 90 6.27 -14.08 5.42
N LEU A 91 6.43 -12.98 6.15
CA LEU A 91 5.32 -12.23 6.74
C LEU A 91 4.36 -11.68 5.68
N SER A 92 4.86 -11.40 4.48
CA SER A 92 4.05 -10.99 3.33
C SER A 92 3.15 -12.10 2.77
N LYS A 93 3.39 -13.38 3.12
CA LYS A 93 2.54 -14.51 2.73
C LYS A 93 1.32 -14.68 3.63
N ILE A 94 1.37 -14.15 4.85
CA ILE A 94 0.29 -14.23 5.85
C ILE A 94 -0.17 -12.83 6.30
N PRO A 95 -0.52 -11.94 5.37
CA PRO A 95 -0.62 -10.51 5.64
C PRO A 95 -1.71 -10.13 6.64
N VAL A 96 -2.84 -10.84 6.68
CA VAL A 96 -3.91 -10.58 7.65
C VAL A 96 -3.44 -10.86 9.07
N LEU A 97 -2.68 -11.94 9.29
CA LEU A 97 -2.09 -12.24 10.59
C LEU A 97 -0.97 -11.25 10.91
N THR A 98 -0.19 -10.85 9.90
CA THR A 98 0.89 -9.87 10.07
C THR A 98 0.35 -8.51 10.51
N ASP A 99 -0.62 -7.94 9.80
CA ASP A 99 -1.19 -6.62 10.14
C ASP A 99 -1.90 -6.64 11.50
N ASN A 100 -2.66 -7.69 11.82
CA ASN A 100 -3.47 -7.72 13.05
C ASN A 100 -2.70 -8.15 14.31
N LEU A 101 -1.67 -8.98 14.18
CA LEU A 101 -0.95 -9.56 15.31
C LEU A 101 0.56 -9.33 15.25
N LEU A 102 1.24 -9.83 14.22
CA LEU A 102 2.71 -9.92 14.23
C LEU A 102 3.38 -8.54 14.18
N SER A 103 2.74 -7.56 13.53
CA SER A 103 3.22 -6.18 13.46
C SER A 103 3.27 -5.45 14.82
N LYS A 104 2.68 -6.03 15.87
CA LYS A 104 2.82 -5.55 17.26
C LYS A 104 4.20 -5.86 17.86
N TYR A 105 4.83 -6.93 17.39
CA TYR A 105 6.12 -7.42 17.92
C TYR A 105 7.26 -7.24 16.92
N VAL A 106 6.96 -7.33 15.63
CA VAL A 106 7.93 -7.14 14.55
C VAL A 106 7.60 -5.79 13.87
N PRO A 107 8.45 -4.77 14.02
CA PRO A 107 8.19 -3.47 13.41
C PRO A 107 8.27 -3.57 11.88
N MET A 108 7.30 -2.95 11.20
CA MET A 108 7.24 -2.88 9.74
C MET A 108 7.59 -1.45 9.30
N ALA A 109 8.57 -1.29 8.41
CA ALA A 109 8.99 0.05 7.97
C ALA A 109 7.97 0.66 7.00
N SER A 110 7.76 -0.04 5.89
CA SER A 110 6.88 0.38 4.81
C SER A 110 6.26 -0.82 4.12
N ILE A 111 5.18 -0.57 3.38
CA ILE A 111 4.58 -1.51 2.45
C ILE A 111 4.92 -1.05 1.04
N TYR A 112 5.33 -1.99 0.21
CA TYR A 112 5.54 -1.78 -1.21
C TYR A 112 4.41 -2.43 -1.99
N PHE A 113 3.77 -1.65 -2.86
CA PHE A 113 2.69 -2.06 -3.75
C PHE A 113 3.16 -1.97 -5.20
N ARG A 114 2.85 -3.00 -5.97
CA ARG A 114 2.99 -3.01 -7.43
C ARG A 114 1.62 -3.22 -8.04
N LEU A 115 1.12 -2.19 -8.71
CA LEU A 115 -0.21 -2.13 -9.29
C LEU A 115 -0.10 -2.10 -10.81
N ARG A 116 -1.05 -2.71 -11.49
CA ARG A 116 -1.18 -2.71 -12.95
C ARG A 116 -2.44 -1.95 -13.35
N ILE A 117 -2.31 -1.01 -14.28
CA ILE A 117 -3.42 -0.20 -14.79
C ILE A 117 -4.36 -1.05 -15.66
N VAL A 118 -5.66 -0.96 -15.40
CA VAL A 118 -6.74 -1.62 -16.17
C VAL A 118 -7.62 -0.54 -16.80
N LYS A 119 -7.67 -0.45 -18.14
CA LYS A 119 -8.52 0.52 -18.85
C LYS A 119 -9.75 -0.13 -19.46
#